data_AF-A0A9P1MYK2-F1
#
_entry.id   AF-A0A9P1MYK2-F1
#
_cell.length_a   1.000
_cell.length_b   1.000
_cell.length_c   1.000
_cell.angle_alpha   90.00
_cell.angle_beta   90.00
_cell.angle_gamma   90.00
#
_symmetry.space_group_name_H-M   'P 1'
#
loop_
_entity.id
_entity.type
_entity.pdbx_description
1 polymer ?
#
loop_
_entity_poly.entity_id
_entity_poly.type
_entity_poly.pdbx_seq_one_letter_code
_entity_poly.pdbx_strand_id
1 'polypeptide(L)'
;MSQLTVTSSYLKPQNADKNEEEEEAAKDEIRKLRENELSWVQEKRVVMLIDESLENLKHCCAKLNLGSKCDERLQIPVLQTTTEKYSLTPRQGAQDTLKASVTLLDDNVIQAEVSIKYPKAGGGYFRAVAQPDVQWKLQQLQDLGNYISRVTIAFCDLKDQLTHMSVYTNDSGKRVLEDLRQIKNELCLARASIQLPRKRSLLELCYFPPTRKFVPQLPQDQLLSFYISSCRLVCASYQMVPKTVHPQGLSVFMAECRLPYLDEILRRLNHTMNSVQRLIGYIEIYQN
;
A
#
# COMPACT_ATOMS: atom_id res chain seq x y z
N MET A 1 8.88 77.66 43.46
CA MET A 1 8.96 76.33 42.82
C MET A 1 9.22 76.55 41.34
N SER A 2 10.45 76.31 40.89
CA SER A 2 10.81 76.40 39.47
C SER A 2 11.17 74.99 39.02
N GLN A 3 10.38 74.40 38.12
CA GLN A 3 10.61 73.07 37.58
C GLN A 3 11.78 73.11 36.59
N LEU A 4 12.82 72.32 36.87
CA LEU A 4 13.88 71.98 35.92
C LEU A 4 13.39 70.79 35.08
N THR A 5 13.19 71.00 33.78
CA THR A 5 12.96 69.91 32.82
C THR A 5 14.33 69.41 32.33
N VAL A 6 14.72 68.21 32.73
CA VAL A 6 15.89 67.51 32.18
C VAL A 6 15.42 66.67 30.99
N THR A 7 15.72 67.11 29.77
CA THR A 7 15.63 66.27 28.58
C THR A 7 16.88 65.40 28.50
N SER A 8 16.77 64.14 28.93
CA SER A 8 17.79 63.12 28.69
C SER A 8 17.61 62.57 27.27
N SER A 9 18.45 63.00 26.33
CA SER A 9 18.57 62.33 25.03
C SER A 9 19.42 61.07 25.22
N TYR A 10 18.76 59.92 25.37
CA TYR A 10 19.40 58.61 25.26
C TYR A 10 19.99 58.47 23.85
N LEU A 11 21.31 58.62 23.73
CA LEU A 11 22.06 58.22 22.54
C LEU A 11 22.15 56.69 22.56
N LYS A 12 21.46 56.02 21.62
CA LYS A 12 21.60 54.58 21.37
C LYS A 12 23.09 54.32 21.07
N PRO A 13 23.76 53.37 21.76
CA PRO A 13 25.18 53.12 21.52
C PRO A 13 25.39 52.61 20.09
N GLN A 14 26.22 53.30 19.29
CA GLN A 14 26.49 53.00 17.87
C GLN A 14 26.96 51.56 17.60
N ASN A 15 27.43 50.83 18.62
CA ASN A 15 27.84 49.44 18.51
C ASN A 15 26.65 48.45 18.58
N ALA A 16 25.51 48.84 19.16
CA ALA A 16 24.32 48.00 19.17
C ALA A 16 23.70 47.89 17.77
N ASP A 17 23.63 49.00 17.03
CA ASP A 17 23.10 49.00 15.66
C ASP A 17 24.01 48.21 14.69
N LYS A 18 25.34 48.25 14.88
CA LYS A 18 26.27 47.42 14.09
C LYS A 18 26.11 45.92 14.37
N ASN A 19 25.92 45.54 15.64
CA ASN A 19 25.67 44.14 15.99
C ASN A 19 24.30 43.66 15.46
N GLU A 20 23.29 44.52 15.44
CA GLU A 20 21.97 44.23 14.84
C GLU A 20 22.08 44.05 13.31
N GLU A 21 22.85 44.89 12.61
CA GLU A 21 23.10 44.76 11.16
C GLU A 21 23.90 43.49 10.81
N GLU A 22 24.92 43.14 11.61
CA GLU A 22 25.70 41.90 11.42
C GLU A 22 24.86 40.65 11.69
N GLU A 23 23.98 40.67 12.70
CA GLU A 23 23.07 39.57 13.00
C GLU A 23 22.02 39.37 11.89
N GLU A 24 21.46 40.45 11.34
CA GLU A 24 20.51 40.39 10.24
C GLU A 24 21.17 39.89 8.94
N ALA A 25 22.39 40.35 8.64
CA ALA A 25 23.15 39.86 7.51
C ALA A 25 23.44 38.34 7.61
N ALA A 26 23.77 37.85 8.80
CA ALA A 26 23.98 36.42 9.04
C ALA A 26 22.69 35.61 8.85
N LYS A 27 21.53 36.12 9.28
CA LYS A 27 20.22 35.48 9.05
C LYS A 27 19.87 35.41 7.56
N ASP A 28 20.12 36.49 6.82
CA ASP A 28 19.89 36.54 5.37
C ASP A 28 20.80 35.58 4.61
N GLU A 29 22.06 35.42 5.03
CA GLU A 29 22.98 34.44 4.44
C GLU A 29 22.48 33.01 4.67
N ILE A 30 22.08 32.68 5.91
CA ILE A 30 21.50 31.36 6.24
C ILE A 30 20.24 31.10 5.40
N ARG A 31 19.38 32.09 5.24
CA ARG A 31 18.16 31.97 4.43
C ARG A 31 18.50 31.66 2.96
N LYS A 32 19.44 32.40 2.36
CA LYS A 32 19.89 32.15 0.97
C LYS A 32 20.48 30.75 0.81
N LEU A 33 21.27 30.29 1.78
CA LEU A 33 21.82 28.93 1.75
C LEU A 33 20.72 27.87 1.80
N ARG A 34 19.68 28.04 2.63
CA ARG A 34 18.53 27.12 2.67
C ARG A 34 17.75 27.12 1.36
N GLU A 35 17.51 28.29 0.77
CA GLU A 35 16.81 28.43 -0.51
C GLU A 35 17.60 27.75 -1.66
N ASN A 36 18.92 27.93 -1.69
CA ASN A 36 19.80 27.28 -2.68
C ASN A 36 19.80 25.74 -2.51
N GLU A 37 19.88 25.25 -1.28
CA GLU A 37 19.86 23.82 -0.99
C GLU A 37 18.50 23.21 -1.36
N LEU A 38 17.40 23.88 -1.02
CA LEU A 38 16.05 23.45 -1.40
C LEU A 38 15.87 23.43 -2.93
N SER A 39 16.43 24.40 -3.65
CA SER A 39 16.46 24.41 -5.12
C SER A 39 17.19 23.19 -5.67
N TRP A 40 18.39 22.90 -5.14
CA TRP A 40 19.18 21.75 -5.57
C TRP A 40 18.48 20.41 -5.28
N VAL A 41 17.85 20.28 -4.11
CA VAL A 41 17.07 19.09 -3.74
C VAL A 41 15.92 18.86 -4.72
N GLN A 42 15.19 19.91 -5.09
CA GLN A 42 14.10 19.82 -6.06
C GLN A 42 14.60 19.42 -7.44
N GLU A 43 15.64 20.08 -7.95
CA GLU A 43 16.16 19.85 -9.30
C GLU A 43 16.81 18.47 -9.46
N LYS A 44 17.60 18.04 -8.47
CA LYS A 44 18.42 16.83 -8.58
C LYS A 44 17.86 15.69 -7.76
N ARG A 45 17.68 15.90 -6.46
CA ARG A 45 17.43 14.79 -5.52
C ARG A 45 16.05 14.19 -5.69
N VAL A 46 15.03 15.03 -5.91
CA VAL A 46 13.66 14.56 -6.18
C VAL A 46 13.62 13.77 -7.48
N VAL A 47 14.19 14.30 -8.57
CA VAL A 47 14.21 13.62 -9.87
C VAL A 47 14.91 12.26 -9.80
N MET A 48 16.08 12.18 -9.15
CA MET A 48 16.78 10.92 -8.93
C MET A 48 15.93 9.89 -8.18
N LEU A 49 15.22 10.33 -7.15
CA LEU A 49 14.32 9.46 -6.39
C LEU A 49 13.16 8.97 -7.26
N ILE A 50 12.57 9.85 -8.08
CA ILE A 50 11.48 9.48 -8.97
C ILE A 50 11.94 8.40 -9.95
N ASP A 51 13.11 8.55 -10.55
CA ASP A 51 13.65 7.57 -11.49
C ASP A 51 13.88 6.20 -10.84
N GLU A 52 14.50 6.18 -9.65
CA GLU A 52 14.70 4.95 -8.88
C GLU A 52 13.35 4.30 -8.47
N SER A 53 12.38 5.13 -8.10
CA SER A 53 11.04 4.69 -7.68
C SER A 53 10.25 4.10 -8.84
N LEU A 54 10.24 4.79 -9.99
CA LEU A 54 9.59 4.31 -11.21
C LEU A 54 10.21 3.01 -11.68
N GLU A 55 11.52 2.87 -11.66
CA GLU A 55 12.18 1.61 -12.05
C GLU A 55 11.78 0.44 -11.12
N ASN A 56 11.71 0.69 -9.82
CA ASN A 56 11.22 -0.31 -8.86
C ASN A 56 9.75 -0.68 -9.10
N LEU A 57 8.90 0.31 -9.36
CA LEU A 57 7.46 0.11 -9.53
C LEU A 57 7.12 -0.52 -10.88
N LYS A 58 7.90 -0.26 -11.95
CA LYS A 58 7.76 -0.95 -13.24
C LYS A 58 7.76 -2.47 -13.09
N HIS A 59 8.63 -2.99 -12.22
CA HIS A 59 8.66 -4.42 -11.92
C HIS A 59 7.36 -4.90 -11.27
N CYS A 60 6.82 -4.14 -10.32
CA CYS A 60 5.52 -4.45 -9.70
C CYS A 60 4.39 -4.43 -10.75
N CYS A 61 4.39 -3.45 -11.65
CA CYS A 61 3.40 -3.30 -12.70
C CYS A 61 3.42 -4.49 -13.67
N ALA A 62 4.61 -4.92 -14.09
CA ALA A 62 4.77 -6.10 -14.95
C ALA A 62 4.27 -7.38 -14.24
N LYS A 63 4.62 -7.57 -12.96
CA LYS A 63 4.19 -8.75 -12.18
C LYS A 63 2.69 -8.81 -11.92
N LEU A 64 2.02 -7.67 -11.87
CA LEU A 64 0.58 -7.55 -11.65
C LEU A 64 -0.22 -7.35 -12.94
N ASN A 65 0.41 -7.49 -14.11
CA ASN A 65 -0.21 -7.29 -15.43
C ASN A 65 -0.91 -5.92 -15.58
N LEU A 66 -0.30 -4.85 -15.06
CA LEU A 66 -0.88 -3.50 -15.05
C LEU A 66 -0.59 -2.67 -16.30
N GLY A 67 -0.12 -3.29 -17.39
CA GLY A 67 0.30 -2.58 -18.61
C GLY A 67 -0.76 -1.63 -19.17
N SER A 68 -2.05 -1.99 -19.09
CA SER A 68 -3.16 -1.15 -19.55
C SER A 68 -3.67 -0.13 -18.53
N LYS A 69 -3.14 -0.15 -17.29
CA LYS A 69 -3.58 0.72 -16.19
C LYS A 69 -2.51 1.71 -15.73
N CYS A 70 -1.24 1.44 -16.02
CA CYS A 70 -0.14 2.31 -15.66
C CYS A 70 0.04 3.43 -16.70
N ASP A 71 0.83 4.43 -16.32
CA ASP A 71 1.19 5.51 -17.23
C ASP A 71 1.98 4.98 -18.43
N GLU A 72 1.61 5.41 -19.64
CA GLU A 72 2.23 4.98 -20.89
C GLU A 72 3.73 5.28 -20.94
N ARG A 73 4.20 6.31 -20.22
CA ARG A 73 5.62 6.68 -20.10
C ARG A 73 6.47 5.58 -19.46
N LEU A 74 5.87 4.65 -18.71
CA LEU A 74 6.60 3.51 -18.14
C LEU A 74 6.89 2.41 -19.18
N GLN A 75 6.18 2.41 -20.32
CA GLN A 75 6.33 1.44 -21.41
C GLN A 75 6.21 -0.03 -20.94
N ILE A 76 5.29 -0.30 -20.02
CA ILE A 76 5.03 -1.68 -19.56
C ILE A 76 4.28 -2.45 -20.65
N PRO A 77 4.80 -3.60 -21.11
CA PRO A 77 4.11 -4.38 -22.12
C PRO A 77 2.77 -4.90 -21.58
N VAL A 78 1.74 -4.85 -22.42
CA VAL A 78 0.45 -5.50 -22.13
C VAL A 78 0.62 -7.00 -22.38
N LEU A 79 0.77 -7.76 -21.31
CA LEU A 79 0.93 -9.21 -21.38
C LEU A 79 -0.42 -9.93 -21.32
N GLN A 80 -0.51 -11.07 -22.01
CA GLN A 80 -1.66 -11.96 -21.85
C GLN A 80 -1.60 -12.60 -20.46
N THR A 81 -2.72 -12.56 -19.76
CA THR A 81 -2.80 -13.04 -18.38
C THR A 81 -2.85 -14.56 -18.36
N THR A 82 -2.09 -15.16 -17.46
CA THR A 82 -1.96 -16.61 -17.33
C THR A 82 -2.58 -17.09 -16.04
N THR A 83 -3.15 -18.29 -16.06
CA THR A 83 -3.68 -18.93 -14.86
C THR A 83 -2.58 -19.60 -14.05
N GLU A 84 -2.63 -19.46 -12.73
CA GLU A 84 -1.68 -20.09 -11.81
C GLU A 84 -2.41 -20.95 -10.78
N LYS A 85 -1.96 -22.19 -10.59
CA LYS A 85 -2.57 -23.14 -9.65
C LYS A 85 -1.79 -23.18 -8.33
N TYR A 86 -2.52 -23.03 -7.23
CA TYR A 86 -2.00 -22.99 -5.87
C TYR A 86 -2.61 -24.09 -5.01
N SER A 87 -1.78 -24.75 -4.21
CA SER A 87 -2.20 -25.70 -3.19
C SER A 87 -2.09 -25.05 -1.82
N LEU A 88 -3.22 -24.95 -1.11
CA LEU A 88 -3.33 -24.34 0.21
C LEU A 88 -3.40 -25.43 1.26
N THR A 89 -2.54 -25.31 2.28
CA THR A 89 -2.40 -26.28 3.35
C THR A 89 -2.69 -25.66 4.72
N PRO A 90 -3.14 -26.43 5.72
CA PRO A 90 -3.32 -25.92 7.07
C PRO A 90 -2.03 -25.31 7.65
N ARG A 91 -2.18 -24.33 8.54
CA ARG A 91 -1.06 -23.84 9.36
C ARG A 91 -0.52 -24.97 10.26
N GLN A 92 0.77 -24.90 10.60
CA GLN A 92 1.41 -25.84 11.53
C GLN A 92 0.59 -25.95 12.84
N GLY A 93 0.27 -27.18 13.25
CA GLY A 93 -0.54 -27.49 14.44
C GLY A 93 -2.01 -27.83 14.18
N ALA A 94 -2.56 -27.53 12.99
CA ALA A 94 -3.95 -27.84 12.60
C ALA A 94 -4.02 -28.85 11.44
N GLN A 95 -3.14 -29.84 11.45
CA GLN A 95 -2.99 -30.81 10.35
C GLN A 95 -4.34 -31.45 9.98
N ASP A 96 -4.59 -31.51 8.67
CA ASP A 96 -5.75 -32.15 8.04
C ASP A 96 -7.14 -31.60 8.38
N THR A 97 -7.27 -30.33 8.79
CA THR A 97 -8.59 -29.72 8.99
C THR A 97 -9.20 -29.14 7.71
N LEU A 98 -8.38 -28.51 6.87
CA LEU A 98 -8.79 -27.91 5.60
C LEU A 98 -7.65 -27.96 4.58
N LYS A 99 -7.93 -28.41 3.36
CA LYS A 99 -7.05 -28.27 2.20
C LYS A 99 -7.84 -27.62 1.07
N ALA A 100 -7.18 -26.81 0.26
CA ALA A 100 -7.81 -26.26 -0.94
C ALA A 100 -6.83 -26.24 -2.11
N SER A 101 -7.34 -26.43 -3.32
CA SER A 101 -6.63 -26.15 -4.57
C SER A 101 -7.34 -25.02 -5.28
N VAL A 102 -6.60 -23.97 -5.64
CA VAL A 102 -7.16 -22.74 -6.19
C VAL A 102 -6.42 -22.37 -7.47
N THR A 103 -7.16 -22.06 -8.53
CA THR A 103 -6.59 -21.47 -9.75
C THR A 103 -6.87 -19.97 -9.74
N LEU A 104 -5.82 -19.16 -9.77
CA LEU A 104 -5.87 -17.71 -9.89
C LEU A 104 -5.72 -17.28 -11.35
N LEU A 105 -6.49 -16.26 -11.73
CA LEU A 105 -6.31 -15.46 -12.93
C LEU A 105 -6.32 -13.98 -12.50
N ASP A 106 -5.16 -13.35 -12.52
CA ASP A 106 -4.94 -12.00 -11.99
C ASP A 106 -5.47 -11.84 -10.55
N ASP A 107 -6.51 -11.02 -10.37
CA ASP A 107 -7.17 -10.76 -9.09
C ASP A 107 -8.39 -11.67 -8.83
N ASN A 108 -8.59 -12.75 -9.59
CA ASN A 108 -9.75 -13.64 -9.46
C ASN A 108 -9.34 -15.07 -9.15
N VAL A 109 -9.99 -15.68 -8.16
CA VAL A 109 -10.05 -17.13 -8.03
C VAL A 109 -11.08 -17.63 -9.03
N ILE A 110 -10.66 -18.36 -10.05
CA ILE A 110 -11.54 -18.85 -11.13
C ILE A 110 -11.88 -20.34 -10.98
N GLN A 111 -11.13 -21.07 -10.16
CA GLN A 111 -11.44 -22.46 -9.79
C GLN A 111 -11.04 -22.68 -8.34
N ALA A 112 -11.87 -23.41 -7.61
CA ALA A 112 -11.59 -23.78 -6.23
C ALA A 112 -12.08 -25.19 -5.93
N GLU A 113 -11.19 -26.03 -5.44
CA GLU A 113 -11.49 -27.34 -4.87
C GLU A 113 -11.16 -27.30 -3.38
N VAL A 114 -12.02 -27.86 -2.54
CA VAL A 114 -11.85 -27.88 -1.09
C VAL A 114 -12.04 -29.28 -0.52
N SER A 115 -11.25 -29.60 0.50
CA SER A 115 -11.39 -30.79 1.33
C SER A 115 -11.39 -30.37 2.79
N ILE A 116 -12.55 -30.46 3.43
CA ILE A 116 -12.82 -29.96 4.78
C ILE A 116 -13.07 -31.15 5.70
N LYS A 117 -12.42 -31.21 6.86
CA LYS A 117 -12.77 -32.20 7.88
C LYS A 117 -14.19 -31.94 8.36
N TYR A 118 -15.08 -32.90 8.14
CA TYR A 118 -16.49 -32.77 8.46
C TYR A 118 -17.00 -34.13 8.96
N PRO A 119 -17.15 -34.30 10.29
CA PRO A 119 -17.47 -35.60 10.89
C PRO A 119 -18.78 -36.23 10.41
N LYS A 120 -19.73 -35.40 9.92
CA LYS A 120 -21.02 -35.89 9.40
C LYS A 120 -20.94 -36.40 7.96
N ALA A 121 -19.83 -36.20 7.26
CA ALA A 121 -19.61 -36.79 5.93
C ALA A 121 -19.09 -38.23 6.04
N GLY A 122 -19.47 -39.07 5.08
CA GLY A 122 -18.89 -40.41 4.92
C GLY A 122 -17.37 -40.31 4.75
N GLY A 123 -16.60 -40.99 5.61
CA GLY A 123 -15.14 -40.91 5.63
C GLY A 123 -14.56 -39.67 6.34
N GLY A 124 -15.39 -38.87 7.02
CA GLY A 124 -14.94 -37.77 7.89
C GLY A 124 -14.47 -36.50 7.17
N TYR A 125 -14.59 -36.44 5.84
CA TYR A 125 -14.22 -35.29 5.03
C TYR A 125 -15.30 -34.95 4.01
N PHE A 126 -15.62 -33.67 3.91
CA PHE A 126 -16.45 -33.12 2.86
C PHE A 126 -15.54 -32.58 1.75
N ARG A 127 -15.77 -33.00 0.51
CA ARG A 127 -15.04 -32.54 -0.68
C ARG A 127 -16.00 -31.90 -1.65
N ALA A 128 -15.63 -30.75 -2.18
CA ALA A 128 -16.43 -30.06 -3.19
C ALA A 128 -15.57 -29.22 -4.13
N VAL A 129 -16.11 -29.00 -5.32
CA VAL A 129 -15.51 -28.17 -6.36
C VAL A 129 -16.46 -27.03 -6.69
N ALA A 130 -15.95 -25.82 -6.81
CA ALA A 130 -16.70 -24.68 -7.31
C ALA A 130 -17.13 -24.91 -8.77
N GLN A 131 -18.35 -24.51 -9.12
CA GLN A 131 -18.80 -24.55 -10.51
C GLN A 131 -17.91 -23.64 -11.40
N PRO A 132 -17.68 -24.00 -12.67
CA PRO A 132 -16.74 -23.28 -13.54
C PRO A 132 -17.11 -21.82 -13.84
N ASP A 133 -18.39 -21.45 -13.71
CA ASP A 133 -18.90 -20.10 -13.92
C ASP A 133 -18.63 -19.14 -12.75
N VAL A 134 -18.09 -19.66 -11.64
CA VAL A 134 -17.94 -18.89 -10.40
C VAL A 134 -16.54 -18.35 -10.24
N GLN A 135 -16.49 -17.05 -9.95
CA GLN A 135 -15.25 -16.33 -9.73
C GLN A 135 -15.30 -15.57 -8.40
N TRP A 136 -14.21 -15.64 -7.61
CA TRP A 136 -14.03 -14.80 -6.43
C TRP A 136 -13.03 -13.70 -6.75
N LYS A 137 -13.54 -12.48 -6.88
CA LYS A 137 -12.67 -11.31 -6.97
C LYS A 137 -11.99 -11.02 -5.65
N LEU A 138 -10.67 -11.06 -5.66
CA LEU A 138 -9.78 -10.68 -4.57
C LEU A 138 -9.56 -9.17 -4.64
N GLN A 139 -10.51 -8.40 -4.07
CA GLN A 139 -10.48 -6.93 -4.06
C GLN A 139 -9.13 -6.36 -3.61
N GLN A 140 -8.43 -7.07 -2.72
CA GLN A 140 -7.09 -6.69 -2.24
C GLN A 140 -6.04 -6.62 -3.35
N LEU A 141 -6.05 -7.57 -4.30
CA LEU A 141 -5.13 -7.55 -5.45
C LEU A 141 -5.52 -6.47 -6.46
N GLN A 142 -6.81 -6.25 -6.65
CA GLN A 142 -7.30 -5.14 -7.49
C GLN A 142 -6.86 -3.79 -6.90
N ASP A 143 -7.10 -3.60 -5.61
CA ASP A 143 -6.77 -2.37 -4.89
C ASP A 143 -5.27 -2.12 -4.93
N LEU A 144 -4.45 -3.16 -4.66
CA LEU A 144 -2.98 -3.09 -4.81
C LEU A 144 -2.58 -2.54 -6.17
N GLY A 145 -3.12 -3.12 -7.26
CA GLY A 145 -2.82 -2.69 -8.62
C GLY A 145 -3.26 -1.25 -8.90
N ASN A 146 -4.43 -0.86 -8.41
CA ASN A 146 -4.94 0.50 -8.56
C ASN A 146 -4.07 1.54 -7.81
N TYR A 147 -3.66 1.24 -6.58
CA TYR A 147 -2.77 2.11 -5.79
C TYR A 147 -1.40 2.26 -6.48
N ILE A 148 -0.81 1.15 -6.97
CA ILE A 148 0.47 1.20 -7.70
C ILE A 148 0.36 2.03 -8.98
N SER A 149 -0.71 1.84 -9.75
CA SER A 149 -0.97 2.65 -10.96
C SER A 149 -1.02 4.14 -10.63
N ARG A 150 -1.79 4.55 -9.61
CA ARG A 150 -1.87 5.96 -9.19
C ARG A 150 -0.52 6.52 -8.75
N VAL A 151 0.28 5.74 -8.01
CA VAL A 151 1.64 6.16 -7.63
C VAL A 151 2.51 6.38 -8.86
N THR A 152 2.47 5.47 -9.84
CA THR A 152 3.28 5.62 -11.06
C THR A 152 2.89 6.85 -11.87
N ILE A 153 1.60 7.12 -12.01
CA ILE A 153 1.09 8.33 -12.69
C ILE A 153 1.56 9.58 -11.94
N ALA A 154 1.35 9.64 -10.62
CA ALA A 154 1.74 10.79 -9.80
C ALA A 154 3.25 11.07 -9.86
N PHE A 155 4.10 10.03 -9.88
CA PHE A 155 5.53 10.19 -10.07
C PHE A 155 5.89 10.73 -11.45
N CYS A 156 5.27 10.23 -12.51
CA CYS A 156 5.52 10.72 -13.85
C CYS A 156 5.06 12.18 -14.02
N ASP A 157 3.90 12.55 -13.47
CA ASP A 157 3.41 13.93 -13.48
C ASP A 157 4.32 14.88 -12.69
N LEU A 158 4.79 14.45 -11.52
CA LEU A 158 5.73 15.23 -10.72
C LEU A 158 7.06 15.41 -11.48
N LYS A 159 7.57 14.36 -12.13
CA LYS A 159 8.79 14.45 -12.93
C LYS A 159 8.63 15.43 -14.10
N ASP A 160 7.50 15.38 -14.79
CA ASP A 160 7.20 16.27 -15.91
C ASP A 160 7.17 17.73 -15.45
N GLN A 161 6.46 18.01 -14.35
CA GLN A 161 6.41 19.34 -13.74
C GLN A 161 7.80 19.88 -13.36
N LEU A 162 8.65 19.05 -12.75
CA LEU A 162 10.02 19.45 -12.38
C LEU A 162 10.89 19.70 -13.61
N THR A 163 10.77 18.86 -14.65
CA THR A 163 11.57 18.99 -15.88
C THR A 163 11.25 20.26 -16.65
N HIS A 164 9.99 20.70 -16.62
CA HIS A 164 9.52 21.93 -17.27
C HIS A 164 9.65 23.18 -16.41
N MET A 165 10.17 23.06 -15.18
CA MET A 165 10.33 24.18 -14.26
C MET A 165 11.59 24.99 -14.59
N SER A 166 11.44 26.30 -14.79
CA SER A 166 12.58 27.19 -15.07
C SER A 166 13.27 27.71 -13.82
N VAL A 167 12.55 27.79 -12.69
CA VAL A 167 13.07 28.30 -11.41
C VAL A 167 12.45 27.52 -10.27
N TYR A 168 13.30 27.03 -9.35
CA TYR A 168 12.86 26.37 -8.13
C TYR A 168 12.81 27.39 -6.99
N THR A 169 11.69 27.43 -6.28
CA THR A 169 11.41 28.37 -5.19
C THR A 169 10.98 27.62 -3.94
N ASN A 170 10.74 28.36 -2.85
CA ASN A 170 10.14 27.78 -1.64
C ASN A 170 8.72 27.25 -1.93
N ASP A 171 7.93 27.98 -2.72
CA ASP A 171 6.56 27.57 -3.04
C ASP A 171 6.51 26.33 -3.94
N SER A 172 7.42 26.20 -4.90
CA SER A 172 7.55 24.94 -5.65
C SER A 172 7.96 23.79 -4.71
N GLY A 173 8.83 24.07 -3.74
CA GLY A 173 9.20 23.11 -2.70
C GLY A 173 7.98 22.62 -1.92
N LYS A 174 7.08 23.53 -1.49
CA LYS A 174 5.86 23.17 -0.75
C LYS A 174 4.97 22.26 -1.59
N ARG A 175 4.81 22.57 -2.87
CA ARG A 175 4.02 21.75 -3.80
C ARG A 175 4.61 20.36 -3.99
N VAL A 176 5.92 20.27 -4.23
CA VAL A 176 6.64 18.98 -4.32
C VAL A 176 6.46 18.17 -3.04
N LEU A 177 6.52 18.81 -1.87
CA LEU A 177 6.30 18.16 -0.59
C LEU A 177 4.88 17.59 -0.45
N GLU A 178 3.86 18.34 -0.88
CA GLU A 178 2.47 17.88 -0.90
C GLU A 178 2.29 16.67 -1.81
N ASP A 179 2.83 16.72 -3.03
CA ASP A 179 2.77 15.61 -3.99
C ASP A 179 3.47 14.35 -3.45
N LEU A 180 4.66 14.50 -2.85
CA LEU A 180 5.37 13.39 -2.20
C LEU A 180 4.60 12.79 -1.02
N ARG A 181 3.90 13.62 -0.23
CA ARG A 181 3.04 13.14 0.87
C ARG A 181 1.83 12.36 0.34
N GLN A 182 1.21 12.82 -0.75
CA GLN A 182 0.13 12.09 -1.41
C GLN A 182 0.61 10.75 -1.96
N ILE A 183 1.76 10.74 -2.65
CA ILE A 183 2.40 9.52 -3.15
C ILE A 183 2.69 8.54 -2.02
N LYS A 184 3.25 9.01 -0.90
CA LYS A 184 3.50 8.19 0.29
C LYS A 184 2.19 7.57 0.82
N ASN A 185 1.10 8.33 0.86
CA ASN A 185 -0.19 7.82 1.30
C ASN A 185 -0.70 6.69 0.41
N GLU A 186 -0.63 6.84 -0.91
CA GLU A 186 -1.01 5.78 -1.86
C GLU A 186 -0.12 4.53 -1.71
N LEU A 187 1.20 4.69 -1.49
CA LEU A 187 2.11 3.59 -1.17
C LEU A 187 1.72 2.85 0.12
N CYS A 188 1.31 3.59 1.16
CA CYS A 188 0.81 3.00 2.41
C CYS A 188 -0.47 2.19 2.17
N LEU A 189 -1.40 2.70 1.36
CA LEU A 189 -2.64 2.01 1.02
C LEU A 189 -2.39 0.76 0.17
N ALA A 190 -1.47 0.84 -0.81
CA ALA A 190 -0.99 -0.31 -1.57
C ALA A 190 -0.46 -1.40 -0.63
N ARG A 191 0.41 -1.03 0.31
CA ARG A 191 0.98 -1.95 1.31
C ARG A 191 -0.10 -2.58 2.18
N ALA A 192 -1.02 -1.78 2.70
CA ALA A 192 -2.08 -2.23 3.59
C ALA A 192 -3.03 -3.23 2.91
N SER A 193 -3.29 -3.08 1.61
CA SER A 193 -4.21 -3.93 0.84
C SER A 193 -3.85 -5.43 0.90
N ILE A 194 -2.55 -5.76 0.92
CA ILE A 194 -2.06 -7.15 0.97
C ILE A 194 -1.55 -7.61 2.34
N GLN A 195 -1.28 -6.66 3.25
CA GLN A 195 -0.90 -6.99 4.62
C GLN A 195 -2.13 -7.34 5.47
N LEU A 196 -3.19 -6.54 5.38
CA LEU A 196 -4.37 -6.68 6.22
C LEU A 196 -5.43 -7.57 5.54
N PRO A 197 -5.97 -8.60 6.22
CA PRO A 197 -7.02 -9.43 5.65
C PRO A 197 -8.34 -8.67 5.57
N ARG A 198 -8.99 -8.70 4.41
CA ARG A 198 -10.33 -8.12 4.21
C ARG A 198 -11.39 -9.19 4.38
N LYS A 199 -11.67 -9.55 5.64
CA LYS A 199 -12.65 -10.59 5.98
C LYS A 199 -14.07 -10.07 5.81
N ARG A 200 -14.91 -10.86 5.14
CA ARG A 200 -16.37 -10.66 5.12
C ARG A 200 -16.96 -11.19 6.42
N SER A 201 -18.02 -10.55 6.90
CA SER A 201 -18.87 -11.05 7.98
C SER A 201 -19.54 -12.36 7.58
N LEU A 202 -19.96 -13.15 8.57
CA LEU A 202 -20.68 -14.41 8.30
C LEU A 202 -21.97 -14.17 7.52
N LEU A 203 -22.68 -13.08 7.81
CA LEU A 203 -23.91 -12.71 7.11
C LEU A 203 -23.63 -12.41 5.62
N GLU A 204 -22.59 -11.63 5.33
CA GLU A 204 -22.17 -11.38 3.95
C GLU A 204 -21.79 -12.69 3.24
N LEU A 205 -21.06 -13.60 3.92
CA LEU A 205 -20.68 -14.89 3.34
C LEU A 205 -21.89 -15.80 3.05
N CYS A 206 -22.95 -15.75 3.87
CA CYS A 206 -24.19 -16.48 3.62
C CYS A 206 -24.85 -16.02 2.32
N TYR A 207 -24.82 -14.72 2.01
CA TYR A 207 -25.42 -14.15 0.81
C TYR A 207 -24.45 -14.01 -0.37
N PHE A 208 -23.17 -14.35 -0.17
CA PHE A 208 -22.16 -14.21 -1.21
C PHE A 208 -22.34 -15.32 -2.26
N PRO A 209 -22.76 -15.01 -3.50
CA PRO A 209 -23.18 -16.03 -4.47
C PRO A 209 -22.16 -17.15 -4.71
N PRO A 210 -20.83 -16.87 -4.77
CA PRO A 210 -19.84 -17.91 -4.97
C PRO A 210 -19.84 -19.04 -3.93
N THR A 211 -20.18 -18.77 -2.66
CA THR A 211 -20.19 -19.82 -1.61
C THR A 211 -21.31 -20.84 -1.80
N ARG A 212 -22.35 -20.53 -2.58
CA ARG A 212 -23.49 -21.40 -2.84
C ARG A 212 -23.34 -22.29 -4.07
N LYS A 213 -22.22 -22.13 -4.79
CA LYS A 213 -21.99 -22.71 -6.11
C LYS A 213 -20.93 -23.82 -6.09
N PHE A 214 -20.88 -24.57 -5.00
CA PHE A 214 -20.08 -25.78 -4.89
C PHE A 214 -20.87 -27.02 -5.31
N VAL A 215 -20.18 -28.00 -5.86
CA VAL A 215 -20.71 -29.32 -6.21
C VAL A 215 -19.85 -30.39 -5.53
N PRO A 216 -20.41 -31.20 -4.61
CA PRO A 216 -21.73 -31.03 -3.98
C PRO A 216 -21.87 -29.69 -3.23
N GLN A 217 -23.11 -29.26 -2.98
CA GLN A 217 -23.38 -28.02 -2.21
C GLN A 217 -22.75 -28.11 -0.82
N LEU A 218 -22.21 -26.99 -0.33
CA LEU A 218 -21.66 -26.93 1.03
C LEU A 218 -22.73 -27.30 2.07
N PRO A 219 -22.36 -27.98 3.17
CA PRO A 219 -23.25 -28.18 4.31
C PRO A 219 -23.82 -26.84 4.82
N GLN A 220 -25.05 -26.83 5.34
CA GLN A 220 -25.71 -25.60 5.79
C GLN A 220 -25.00 -24.91 6.96
N ASP A 221 -24.25 -25.67 7.76
CA ASP A 221 -23.42 -25.18 8.84
C ASP A 221 -22.02 -24.75 8.37
N GLN A 222 -21.73 -24.74 7.06
CA GLN A 222 -20.42 -24.47 6.50
C GLN A 222 -20.41 -23.26 5.56
N LEU A 223 -19.53 -22.30 5.83
CA LEU A 223 -19.23 -21.19 4.92
C LEU A 223 -17.74 -21.20 4.54
N LEU A 224 -17.43 -20.62 3.37
CA LEU A 224 -16.07 -20.51 2.84
C LEU A 224 -15.76 -19.06 2.45
N SER A 225 -14.49 -18.69 2.57
CA SER A 225 -13.98 -17.38 2.15
C SER A 225 -12.58 -17.50 1.59
N PHE A 226 -12.27 -16.70 0.57
CA PHE A 226 -10.93 -16.51 0.02
C PHE A 226 -10.51 -15.06 0.18
N TYR A 227 -9.29 -14.84 0.67
CA TYR A 227 -8.72 -13.51 0.86
C TYR A 227 -7.18 -13.55 0.89
N ILE A 228 -6.55 -12.39 0.80
CA ILE A 228 -5.10 -12.23 0.97
C ILE A 228 -4.79 -11.81 2.41
N SER A 229 -3.74 -12.35 3.01
CA SER A 229 -3.23 -11.89 4.32
C SER A 229 -1.73 -12.04 4.36
N SER A 230 -1.00 -10.95 4.59
CA SER A 230 0.46 -10.95 4.69
C SER A 230 1.14 -11.72 3.54
N CYS A 231 0.79 -11.40 2.29
CA CYS A 231 1.31 -12.05 1.08
C CYS A 231 0.94 -13.55 0.93
N ARG A 232 -0.13 -14.00 1.61
CA ARG A 232 -0.65 -15.36 1.49
C ARG A 232 -2.06 -15.36 0.94
N LEU A 233 -2.33 -16.29 0.03
CA LEU A 233 -3.70 -16.65 -0.33
C LEU A 233 -4.25 -17.57 0.76
N VAL A 234 -5.40 -17.20 1.31
CA VAL A 234 -6.02 -17.88 2.44
C VAL A 234 -7.41 -18.37 2.04
N CYS A 235 -7.68 -19.64 2.30
CA CYS A 235 -9.02 -20.22 2.33
C CYS A 235 -9.41 -20.40 3.79
N ALA A 236 -10.52 -19.78 4.20
CA ALA A 236 -11.09 -19.93 5.53
C ALA A 236 -12.44 -20.66 5.44
N SER A 237 -12.61 -21.65 6.32
CA SER A 237 -13.81 -22.45 6.50
C SER A 237 -14.40 -22.12 7.87
N TYR A 238 -15.64 -21.65 7.87
CA TYR A 238 -16.39 -21.28 9.07
C TYR A 238 -17.48 -22.32 9.29
N GLN A 239 -17.36 -23.08 10.38
CA GLN A 239 -18.33 -24.10 10.75
C GLN A 239 -19.16 -23.62 11.94
N MET A 240 -20.47 -23.52 11.77
CA MET A 240 -21.40 -23.29 12.86
C MET A 240 -21.48 -24.54 13.71
N VAL A 241 -21.17 -24.41 15.01
CA VAL A 241 -21.17 -25.52 15.97
C VAL A 241 -22.02 -25.16 17.19
N PRO A 242 -22.57 -26.14 17.91
CA PRO A 242 -23.27 -25.87 19.17
C PRO A 242 -22.37 -25.10 20.15
N LYS A 243 -22.95 -24.20 20.95
CA LYS A 243 -22.20 -23.43 21.96
C LYS A 243 -21.53 -24.31 23.02
N THR A 244 -22.01 -25.54 23.19
CA THR A 244 -21.41 -26.57 24.04
C THR A 244 -20.07 -27.08 23.52
N VAL A 245 -19.81 -26.98 22.20
CA VAL A 245 -18.55 -27.38 21.56
C VAL A 245 -17.58 -26.20 21.49
N HIS A 246 -18.07 -25.02 21.12
CA HIS A 246 -17.26 -23.80 21.06
C HIS A 246 -18.04 -22.62 21.62
N PRO A 247 -17.50 -21.82 22.57
CA PRO A 247 -18.27 -20.77 23.26
C PRO A 247 -18.94 -19.76 22.33
N GLN A 248 -18.30 -19.47 21.20
CA GLN A 248 -18.80 -18.54 20.18
C GLN A 248 -19.79 -19.19 19.19
N GLY A 249 -20.02 -20.51 19.29
CA GLY A 249 -20.83 -21.29 18.36
C GLY A 249 -20.22 -21.41 16.96
N LEU A 250 -18.91 -21.21 16.84
CA LEU A 250 -18.20 -21.10 15.57
C LEU A 250 -16.80 -21.72 15.67
N SER A 251 -16.49 -22.65 14.78
CA SER A 251 -15.14 -23.16 14.55
C SER A 251 -14.60 -22.61 13.24
N VAL A 252 -13.31 -22.24 13.21
CA VAL A 252 -12.65 -21.67 12.03
C VAL A 252 -11.44 -22.50 11.65
N PHE A 253 -11.45 -23.04 10.44
CA PHE A 253 -10.33 -23.76 9.85
C PHE A 253 -9.71 -22.93 8.73
N MET A 254 -8.40 -22.95 8.61
CA MET A 254 -7.69 -22.13 7.63
C MET A 254 -6.65 -22.97 6.89
N ALA A 255 -6.61 -22.81 5.58
CA ALA A 255 -5.57 -23.30 4.70
C ALA A 255 -4.99 -22.11 3.96
N GLU A 256 -3.68 -22.08 3.77
CA GLU A 256 -3.01 -20.96 3.12
C GLU A 256 -1.84 -21.42 2.26
N CYS A 257 -1.48 -20.58 1.30
CA CYS A 257 -0.29 -20.72 0.47
C CYS A 257 0.40 -19.36 0.39
N ARG A 258 1.74 -19.36 0.41
CA ARG A 258 2.52 -18.14 0.21
C ARG A 258 2.52 -17.78 -1.27
N LEU A 259 2.37 -16.49 -1.58
CA LEU A 259 2.47 -15.95 -2.93
C LEU A 259 3.80 -15.18 -3.04
N PRO A 260 4.90 -15.79 -3.54
CA PRO A 260 6.23 -15.18 -3.48
C PRO A 260 6.34 -13.85 -4.23
N TYR A 261 5.55 -13.68 -5.30
CA TYR A 261 5.53 -12.43 -6.05
C TYR A 261 4.98 -11.25 -5.21
N LEU A 262 4.06 -11.51 -4.27
CA LEU A 262 3.57 -10.47 -3.35
C LEU A 262 4.62 -10.06 -2.33
N ASP A 263 5.47 -10.98 -1.87
CA ASP A 263 6.61 -10.65 -1.01
C ASP A 263 7.61 -9.72 -1.75
N GLU A 264 7.85 -9.98 -3.04
CA GLU A 264 8.68 -9.11 -3.86
C GLU A 264 8.08 -7.72 -4.04
N ILE A 265 6.79 -7.65 -4.38
CA ILE A 265 6.08 -6.37 -4.50
C ILE A 265 6.12 -5.61 -3.18
N LEU A 266 5.84 -6.28 -2.06
CA LEU A 266 5.88 -5.67 -0.73
C LEU A 266 7.27 -5.08 -0.41
N ARG A 267 8.34 -5.80 -0.76
CA ARG A 267 9.72 -5.32 -0.58
C ARG A 267 9.98 -4.05 -1.38
N ARG A 268 9.58 -4.01 -2.66
CA ARG A 268 9.76 -2.85 -3.55
C ARG A 268 8.92 -1.65 -3.11
N LEU A 269 7.69 -1.87 -2.64
CA LEU A 269 6.85 -0.84 -2.04
C LEU A 269 7.50 -0.25 -0.79
N ASN A 270 8.03 -1.09 0.10
CA ASN A 270 8.70 -0.62 1.32
C ASN A 270 9.97 0.18 1.00
N HIS A 271 10.77 -0.27 0.03
CA HIS A 271 11.94 0.48 -0.43
C HIS A 271 11.56 1.87 -0.94
N THR A 272 10.62 1.93 -1.87
CA THR A 272 10.12 3.18 -2.46
C THR A 272 9.56 4.13 -1.41
N MET A 273 8.72 3.60 -0.51
CA MET A 273 8.11 4.38 0.56
C MET A 273 9.14 4.94 1.55
N ASN A 274 10.17 4.16 1.90
CA ASN A 274 11.24 4.62 2.78
C ASN A 274 12.06 5.73 2.11
N SER A 275 12.37 5.60 0.82
CA SER A 275 13.05 6.65 0.05
C SER A 275 12.23 7.94 0.02
N VAL A 276 10.92 7.85 -0.28
CA VAL A 276 10.00 9.01 -0.29
C VAL A 276 9.93 9.66 1.09
N GLN A 277 9.78 8.85 2.15
CA GLN A 277 9.73 9.37 3.53
C GLN A 277 11.01 10.12 3.92
N ARG A 278 12.19 9.61 3.53
CA ARG A 278 13.45 10.31 3.78
C ARG A 278 13.49 11.65 3.07
N LEU A 279 13.10 11.68 1.79
CA LEU A 279 13.09 12.92 1.01
C LEU A 279 12.10 13.96 1.56
N ILE A 280 10.90 13.53 1.99
CA ILE A 280 9.94 14.38 2.71
C ILE A 280 10.62 15.05 3.91
N GLY A 281 11.28 14.26 4.76
CA GLY A 281 11.98 14.79 5.93
C GLY A 281 13.11 15.76 5.59
N TYR A 282 13.85 15.52 4.50
CA TYR A 282 14.87 16.46 4.02
C TYR A 282 14.25 17.78 3.56
N ILE A 283 13.20 17.75 2.75
CA ILE A 283 12.56 18.98 2.24
C ILE A 283 11.95 19.81 3.39
N GLU A 284 11.35 19.15 4.38
CA GLU A 284 10.78 19.81 5.56
C GLU A 284 11.82 20.60 6.38
N ILE A 285 13.07 20.15 6.43
CA ILE A 285 14.15 20.85 7.15
C ILE A 285 14.48 22.20 6.51
N TYR A 286 14.43 22.29 5.18
CA TYR A 286 14.79 23.51 4.44
C TYR A 286 13.61 24.45 4.16
N GLN A 287 12.38 24.02 4.45
CA GLN A 287 11.18 24.87 4.36
C GLN A 287 10.86 25.65 5.64
N ASN A 288 11.33 25.15 6.78
CA ASN A 288 11.29 25.87 8.06
C ASN A 288 12.53 26.76 8.20
#